data_AF-A0A7Y2C8C6-F1
#
_entry.id   AF-A0A7Y2C8C6-F1
#
_cell.length_a   1.000
_cell.length_b   1.000
_cell.length_c   1.000
_cell.angle_alpha   90.00
_cell.angle_beta   90.00
_cell.angle_gamma   90.00
#
_symmetry.space_group_name_H-M   'P 1'
#
loop_
_entity.id
_entity.type
_entity.pdbx_description
1 polymer ?
#
loop_
_entity_poly.entity_id
_entity_poly.type
_entity_poly.pdbx_seq_one_letter_code
_entity_poly.pdbx_strand_id
1 'polypeptide(L)'
;MGRAILVLVAASLLGLVSIAYVGQQTRVATEETTADYGYKVIARDIAHSGLDKALSNARVDLMSGQKTWTDVSMGGGSYDVNVVDNMYGDMTINVDAKADDAVHSVQTNVLFEAPMPAAVVLSGEDIVASATGNTFQISGVDRRAPSVASGNGFLAPIYGVMANTPDVANEVLSSMSADNIVGQGGVASVSNGIDMGWYHDLYTSAMSSASLITPSAPYSGVYGSTSDPKVVLINGDFVPTGSFSGAGLLIVGDGDVNILDSFSWEGLVVIRRADVADISIDLGGNTVIHGGLVAMEATGAVSTSTCTDVPFTIDGLQTIPQVPFAVRFDVLGAAISAGGSYDMPVTSTVRIGDDTTAPWGDYGNPIDANLNTGIVYDFEPEGTFAPGTGVTVSGRSWVKNFEQDGDLPSEWSVEMEQNSESGGSQLTVLRNGDNVPDLAGYLDQTSAEEFVSGFIGDDGKMKLAENQSIYLFELGTSDPSSAAWDMQDLVVVVTLVRADAGCETTAAAAGSISFSMSGSAQINYSGEAIAKLGAVLPSVQMASKVVIASQKEKASSE
;
A
#
# COMPACT_ATOMS: atom_id res chain seq x y z
N MET A 1 58.80 -52.58 62.71
CA MET A 1 57.54 -51.83 62.44
C MET A 1 57.68 -50.75 61.36
N GLY A 2 58.85 -50.12 61.15
CA GLY A 2 58.98 -49.01 60.17
C GLY A 2 58.75 -49.35 58.68
N ARG A 3 59.09 -50.57 58.21
CA ARG A 3 58.90 -50.94 56.78
C ARG A 3 57.42 -51.11 56.38
N ALA A 4 56.58 -51.61 57.28
CA ALA A 4 55.15 -51.77 57.01
C ALA A 4 54.44 -50.42 56.91
N ILE A 5 54.80 -49.46 57.78
CA ILE A 5 54.26 -48.09 57.75
C ILE A 5 54.65 -47.38 56.45
N LEU A 6 55.90 -47.55 55.99
CA LEU A 6 56.37 -46.91 54.76
C LEU A 6 55.66 -47.43 53.50
N VAL A 7 55.37 -48.73 53.44
CA VAL A 7 54.58 -49.32 52.34
C VAL A 7 53.13 -48.81 52.37
N LEU A 8 52.54 -48.66 53.56
CA LEU A 8 51.17 -48.18 53.72
C LEU A 8 51.04 -46.69 53.34
N VAL A 9 52.04 -45.87 53.68
CA VAL A 9 52.13 -44.46 53.27
C VAL A 9 52.39 -44.32 51.77
N ALA A 10 53.23 -45.16 51.16
CA ALA A 10 53.45 -45.15 49.72
C ALA A 10 52.19 -45.58 48.94
N ALA A 11 51.48 -46.61 49.42
CA ALA A 11 50.22 -47.05 48.82
C ALA A 11 49.11 -46.01 48.95
N SER A 12 49.01 -45.30 50.08
CA SER A 12 48.04 -44.21 50.25
C SER A 12 48.37 -43.00 49.38
N LEU A 13 49.65 -42.63 49.24
CA LEU A 13 50.10 -41.58 48.31
C LEU A 13 49.79 -41.95 46.85
N LEU A 14 50.07 -43.18 46.43
CA LEU A 14 49.72 -43.65 45.08
C LEU A 14 48.21 -43.69 44.86
N GLY A 15 47.43 -44.07 45.89
CA GLY A 15 45.97 -43.99 45.86
C GLY A 15 45.46 -42.56 45.66
N LEU A 16 46.03 -41.59 46.39
CA LEU A 16 45.68 -40.18 46.27
C LEU A 16 46.06 -39.59 44.90
N VAL A 17 47.24 -39.93 44.37
CA VAL A 17 47.66 -39.50 43.02
C VAL A 17 46.75 -40.08 41.93
N SER A 18 46.38 -41.36 42.03
CA SER A 18 45.42 -41.99 41.10
C SER A 18 44.05 -41.34 41.16
N ILE A 19 43.53 -41.01 42.36
CA ILE A 19 42.26 -40.29 42.52
C ILE A 19 42.34 -38.88 41.92
N ALA A 20 43.44 -38.16 42.17
CA ALA A 20 43.66 -36.82 41.60
C ALA A 20 43.75 -36.86 40.06
N TYR A 21 44.45 -37.85 39.50
CA TYR A 21 44.58 -38.05 38.06
C TYR A 21 43.24 -38.39 37.40
N VAL A 22 42.48 -39.33 37.98
CA VAL A 22 41.12 -39.65 37.51
C VAL A 22 40.23 -38.42 37.59
N GLY A 23 40.27 -37.67 38.69
CA GLY A 23 39.50 -36.43 38.84
C GLY A 23 39.87 -35.35 37.81
N GLN A 24 41.15 -35.22 37.45
CA GLN A 24 41.59 -34.29 36.40
C GLN A 24 41.10 -34.74 35.01
N GLN A 25 41.19 -36.03 34.69
CA GLN A 25 40.66 -36.54 33.42
C GLN A 25 39.15 -36.39 33.32
N THR A 26 38.39 -36.62 34.39
CA THR A 26 36.93 -36.41 34.39
C THR A 26 36.57 -34.94 34.21
N ARG A 27 37.32 -34.01 34.80
CA ARG A 27 37.10 -32.56 34.61
C ARG A 27 37.33 -32.14 33.17
N VAL A 28 38.46 -32.53 32.58
CA VAL A 28 38.76 -32.21 31.17
C VAL A 28 37.70 -32.79 30.23
N ALA A 29 37.30 -34.05 30.44
CA ALA A 29 36.23 -34.67 29.64
C ALA A 29 34.87 -33.96 29.82
N THR A 30 34.56 -33.49 31.04
CA THR A 30 33.31 -32.74 31.29
C THR A 30 33.36 -31.36 30.67
N GLU A 31 34.50 -30.66 30.73
CA GLU A 31 34.69 -29.35 30.09
C GLU A 31 34.62 -29.45 28.57
N GLU A 32 35.25 -30.45 27.97
CA GLU A 32 35.20 -30.73 26.53
C GLU A 32 33.76 -31.06 26.08
N THR A 33 33.05 -31.91 26.83
CA THR A 33 31.63 -32.23 26.56
C THR A 33 30.73 -30.99 26.71
N THR A 34 31.02 -30.12 27.67
CA THR A 34 30.24 -28.89 27.90
C THR A 34 30.50 -27.86 26.81
N ALA A 35 31.75 -27.73 26.34
CA ALA A 35 32.11 -26.87 25.23
C ALA A 35 31.48 -27.33 23.92
N ASP A 36 31.57 -28.63 23.58
CA ASP A 36 30.92 -29.22 22.41
C ASP A 36 29.39 -29.02 22.44
N TYR A 37 28.76 -29.25 23.59
CA TYR A 37 27.34 -28.94 23.77
C TYR A 37 27.03 -27.45 23.55
N GLY A 38 27.90 -26.56 24.06
CA GLY A 38 27.79 -25.12 23.86
C GLY A 38 27.82 -24.74 22.37
N TYR A 39 28.77 -25.26 21.60
CA TYR A 39 28.86 -25.02 20.16
C TYR A 39 27.67 -25.58 19.39
N LYS A 40 27.14 -26.75 19.77
CA LYS A 40 25.90 -27.31 19.20
C LYS A 40 24.68 -26.40 19.42
N VAL A 41 24.56 -25.80 20.61
CA VAL A 41 23.49 -24.82 20.90
C VAL A 41 23.67 -23.55 20.05
N ILE A 42 24.89 -23.02 19.97
CA ILE A 42 25.20 -21.84 19.14
C ILE A 42 24.88 -22.12 17.67
N ALA A 43 25.31 -23.25 17.11
CA ALA A 43 25.02 -23.62 15.72
C ALA A 43 23.52 -23.72 15.45
N ARG A 44 22.73 -24.29 16.38
CA ARG A 44 21.27 -24.33 16.25
C ARG A 44 20.65 -22.93 16.26
N ASP A 45 21.05 -22.08 17.20
CA ASP A 45 20.49 -20.73 17.31
C ASP A 45 20.86 -19.86 16.08
N ILE A 46 22.07 -20.05 15.53
CA ILE A 46 22.47 -19.45 14.25
C ILE A 46 21.59 -19.99 13.11
N ALA A 47 21.31 -21.30 13.05
CA ALA A 47 20.46 -21.87 12.00
C ALA A 47 19.05 -21.28 12.01
N HIS A 48 18.42 -21.14 13.18
CA HIS A 48 17.10 -20.49 13.30
C HIS A 48 17.16 -19.01 12.94
N SER A 49 18.17 -18.29 13.40
CA SER A 49 18.33 -16.87 13.06
C SER A 49 18.57 -16.67 11.56
N GLY A 50 19.35 -17.56 10.94
CA GLY A 50 19.56 -17.59 9.49
C GLY A 50 18.27 -17.92 8.74
N LEU A 51 17.43 -18.81 9.28
CA LEU A 51 16.11 -19.11 8.75
C LEU A 51 15.15 -17.93 8.86
N ASP A 52 15.06 -17.28 10.02
CA ASP A 52 14.20 -16.10 10.22
C ASP A 52 14.61 -14.96 9.28
N LYS A 53 15.92 -14.74 9.12
CA LYS A 53 16.45 -13.78 8.16
C LYS A 53 16.15 -14.20 6.72
N ALA A 54 16.31 -15.47 6.38
CA ALA A 54 15.94 -15.99 5.07
C ALA A 54 14.45 -15.78 4.80
N LEU A 55 13.56 -16.04 5.76
CA LEU A 55 12.11 -15.83 5.65
C LEU A 55 11.73 -14.35 5.54
N SER A 56 12.41 -13.48 6.27
CA SER A 56 12.24 -12.03 6.16
C SER A 56 12.64 -11.53 4.78
N ASN A 57 13.78 -12.00 4.28
CA ASN A 57 14.30 -11.64 2.96
C ASN A 57 13.58 -12.38 1.82
N ALA A 58 12.94 -13.52 2.12
CA ALA A 58 12.41 -14.46 1.15
C ALA A 58 11.44 -13.78 0.17
N ARG A 59 10.68 -12.80 0.65
CA ARG A 59 9.71 -12.07 -0.17
C ARG A 59 10.35 -11.18 -1.24
N VAL A 60 11.50 -10.58 -0.95
CA VAL A 60 12.18 -9.67 -1.89
C VAL A 60 13.22 -10.45 -2.69
N ASP A 61 14.11 -11.15 -2.00
CA ASP A 61 15.29 -11.77 -2.58
C ASP A 61 14.92 -13.03 -3.40
N LEU A 62 13.97 -13.87 -2.94
CA LEU A 62 13.61 -15.08 -3.72
C LEU A 62 12.80 -14.75 -4.96
N MET A 63 11.91 -13.76 -4.87
CA MET A 63 11.17 -13.27 -6.04
C MET A 63 12.14 -12.62 -7.05
N SER A 64 13.26 -12.03 -6.59
CA SER A 64 14.32 -11.52 -7.48
C SER A 64 15.25 -12.60 -8.06
N GLY A 65 15.09 -13.86 -7.63
CA GLY A 65 15.88 -15.00 -8.08
C GLY A 65 17.15 -15.28 -7.28
N GLN A 66 17.45 -14.50 -6.22
CA GLN A 66 18.53 -14.80 -5.30
C GLN A 66 18.11 -15.92 -4.34
N LYS A 67 18.67 -17.11 -4.52
CA LYS A 67 18.28 -18.33 -3.78
C LYS A 67 19.35 -18.87 -2.86
N THR A 68 20.54 -18.30 -2.88
CA THR A 68 21.66 -18.81 -2.10
C THR A 68 22.39 -17.67 -1.41
N TRP A 69 22.66 -17.85 -0.13
CA TRP A 69 23.54 -17.00 0.67
C TRP A 69 24.56 -17.91 1.31
N THR A 70 25.84 -17.62 1.14
CA THR A 70 26.93 -18.48 1.64
C THR A 70 27.80 -17.74 2.63
N ASP A 71 28.23 -18.43 3.69
CA ASP A 71 29.16 -17.98 4.72
C ASP A 71 28.75 -16.67 5.39
N VAL A 72 27.46 -16.55 5.72
CA VAL A 72 26.94 -15.35 6.40
C VAL A 72 27.30 -15.43 7.88
N SER A 73 28.19 -14.55 8.34
CA SER A 73 28.65 -14.53 9.73
C SER A 73 27.56 -14.08 10.71
N MET A 74 27.38 -14.83 11.80
CA MET A 74 26.41 -14.52 12.87
C MET A 74 26.79 -15.22 14.18
N GLY A 75 26.71 -14.51 15.32
CA GLY A 75 26.75 -15.14 16.65
C GLY A 75 28.03 -15.93 16.99
N GLY A 76 29.17 -15.66 16.33
CA GLY A 76 30.42 -16.43 16.52
C GLY A 76 30.56 -17.66 15.61
N GLY A 77 29.67 -17.83 14.64
CA GLY A 77 29.76 -18.82 13.57
C GLY A 77 29.35 -18.24 12.22
N SER A 78 28.90 -19.11 11.31
CA SER A 78 28.31 -18.71 10.02
C SER A 78 27.18 -19.64 9.60
N TYR A 79 26.40 -19.23 8.61
CA TYR A 79 25.39 -20.08 7.99
C TYR A 79 25.32 -19.90 6.49
N ASP A 80 24.89 -20.98 5.82
CA ASP A 80 24.54 -21.03 4.41
C ASP A 80 23.02 -21.18 4.29
N VAL A 81 22.39 -20.41 3.40
CA VAL A 81 20.97 -20.58 3.04
C VAL A 81 20.91 -21.04 1.59
N ASN A 82 20.14 -22.09 1.33
CA ASN A 82 19.85 -22.57 -0.01
C ASN A 82 18.34 -22.81 -0.18
N VAL A 83 17.74 -22.09 -1.12
CA VAL A 83 16.32 -22.19 -1.44
C VAL A 83 16.11 -22.95 -2.73
N VAL A 84 15.24 -23.94 -2.64
CA VAL A 84 14.87 -24.82 -3.75
C VAL A 84 13.41 -24.52 -4.10
N ASP A 85 13.17 -24.11 -5.35
CA ASP A 85 11.81 -23.98 -5.88
C ASP A 85 11.21 -25.38 -6.03
N ASN A 86 10.07 -25.60 -5.40
CA ASN A 86 9.19 -26.70 -5.74
C ASN A 86 8.14 -26.19 -6.76
N MET A 87 7.23 -27.06 -7.17
CA MET A 87 6.14 -26.65 -8.08
C MET A 87 5.07 -25.86 -7.32
N TYR A 88 4.46 -24.86 -7.97
CA TYR A 88 3.26 -24.15 -7.50
C TYR A 88 3.41 -23.32 -6.21
N GLY A 89 4.51 -22.60 -6.07
CA GLY A 89 4.73 -21.60 -5.02
C GLY A 89 5.24 -22.19 -3.71
N ASP A 90 5.40 -23.51 -3.66
CA ASP A 90 6.12 -24.20 -2.59
C ASP A 90 7.63 -23.99 -2.80
N MET A 91 8.32 -23.53 -1.75
CA MET A 91 9.77 -23.46 -1.73
C MET A 91 10.30 -24.11 -0.47
N THR A 92 11.43 -24.80 -0.60
CA THR A 92 12.15 -25.37 0.53
C THR A 92 13.37 -24.51 0.84
N ILE A 93 13.37 -23.87 2.02
CA ILE A 93 14.51 -23.13 2.54
C ILE A 93 15.33 -24.07 3.42
N ASN A 94 16.58 -24.29 3.05
CA ASN A 94 17.55 -25.06 3.84
C ASN A 94 18.57 -24.09 4.42
N VAL A 95 18.81 -24.16 5.72
CA VAL A 95 19.82 -23.36 6.40
C VAL A 95 20.79 -24.30 7.12
N ASP A 96 22.04 -24.26 6.71
CA ASP A 96 23.14 -25.01 7.30
C ASP A 96 24.03 -24.05 8.08
N ALA A 97 24.04 -24.15 9.41
CA ALA A 97 24.83 -23.31 10.28
C ALA A 97 26.01 -24.07 10.88
N LYS A 98 27.11 -23.34 11.13
CA LYS A 98 28.34 -23.86 11.71
C LYS A 98 28.82 -22.95 12.83
N ALA A 99 29.23 -23.55 13.94
CA ALA A 99 29.94 -22.89 15.03
C ALA A 99 31.09 -23.79 15.47
N ASP A 100 32.32 -23.40 15.12
CA ASP A 100 33.50 -24.28 15.19
C ASP A 100 33.27 -25.57 14.38
N ASP A 101 33.48 -26.76 14.98
CA ASP A 101 33.21 -28.05 14.33
C ASP A 101 31.73 -28.48 14.39
N ALA A 102 30.89 -27.79 15.18
CA ALA A 102 29.48 -28.14 15.31
C ALA A 102 28.67 -27.63 14.10
N VAL A 103 27.82 -28.50 13.53
CA VAL A 103 26.95 -28.20 12.40
C VAL A 103 25.48 -28.47 12.77
N HIS A 104 24.60 -27.54 12.40
CA HIS A 104 23.16 -27.72 12.56
C HIS A 104 22.42 -27.30 11.29
N SER A 105 21.44 -28.11 10.87
CA SER A 105 20.64 -27.83 9.69
C SER A 105 19.16 -27.70 10.04
N VAL A 106 18.52 -26.62 9.59
CA VAL A 106 17.07 -26.45 9.63
C VAL A 106 16.53 -26.36 8.21
N GLN A 107 15.40 -27.02 7.97
CA GLN A 107 14.69 -27.01 6.71
C GLN A 107 13.26 -26.57 6.95
N THR A 108 12.77 -25.61 6.18
CA THR A 108 11.35 -25.24 6.17
C THR A 108 10.78 -25.28 4.77
N ASN A 109 9.52 -25.71 4.64
CA ASN A 109 8.74 -25.54 3.43
C ASN A 109 7.84 -24.32 3.63
N VAL A 110 7.90 -23.41 2.68
CA VAL A 110 7.11 -22.19 2.64
C VAL A 110 6.22 -22.20 1.42
N LEU A 111 4.97 -21.77 1.60
CA LEU A 111 4.04 -21.53 0.52
C LEU A 111 3.90 -20.01 0.34
N PHE A 112 4.13 -19.56 -0.89
CA PHE A 112 3.84 -18.19 -1.30
C PHE A 112 2.42 -18.11 -1.83
N GLU A 113 1.58 -17.37 -1.12
CA GLU A 113 0.28 -16.98 -1.63
C GLU A 113 0.47 -15.89 -2.68
N ALA A 114 -0.30 -15.99 -3.77
CA ALA A 114 -0.30 -14.97 -4.80
C ALA A 114 -0.80 -13.64 -4.22
N PRO A 115 -0.11 -12.51 -4.48
CA PRO A 115 -0.54 -11.19 -4.01
C PRO A 115 -1.90 -10.75 -4.56
N MET A 116 -2.40 -11.42 -5.60
CA MET A 116 -3.71 -11.16 -6.19
C MET A 116 -4.52 -12.46 -6.31
N PRO A 117 -5.85 -12.39 -6.15
CA PRO A 117 -6.71 -13.54 -6.29
C PRO A 117 -7.04 -13.89 -7.76
N ALA A 118 -6.83 -12.94 -8.69
CA ALA A 118 -7.01 -13.15 -10.13
C ALA A 118 -6.07 -12.26 -10.98
N ALA A 119 -5.90 -12.58 -12.26
CA ALA A 119 -5.16 -11.73 -13.20
C ALA A 119 -5.90 -10.40 -13.45
N VAL A 120 -7.23 -10.45 -13.47
CA VAL A 120 -8.13 -9.29 -13.57
C VAL A 120 -9.09 -9.31 -12.40
N VAL A 121 -9.16 -8.20 -11.66
CA VAL A 121 -10.08 -8.01 -10.55
C VAL A 121 -11.02 -6.85 -10.90
N LEU A 122 -12.32 -7.13 -10.94
CA LEU A 122 -13.36 -6.14 -11.24
C LEU A 122 -14.26 -5.95 -10.02
N SER A 123 -14.40 -4.72 -9.55
CA SER A 123 -15.27 -4.37 -8.43
C SER A 123 -16.13 -3.15 -8.75
N GLY A 124 -17.38 -3.40 -9.11
CA GLY A 124 -18.40 -2.38 -9.38
C GLY A 124 -19.80 -2.98 -9.20
N GLU A 125 -20.83 -2.15 -9.14
CA GLU A 125 -22.20 -2.67 -9.02
C GLU A 125 -22.74 -3.15 -10.37
N ASP A 126 -22.45 -2.38 -11.44
CA ASP A 126 -22.78 -2.74 -12.81
C ASP A 126 -21.49 -2.89 -13.62
N ILE A 127 -21.29 -4.04 -14.24
CA ILE A 127 -20.08 -4.30 -15.02
C ILE A 127 -20.51 -4.88 -16.35
N VAL A 128 -20.24 -4.11 -17.40
CA VAL A 128 -20.48 -4.52 -18.78
C VAL A 128 -19.16 -4.97 -19.36
N ALA A 129 -18.93 -6.28 -19.34
CA ALA A 129 -17.80 -6.88 -20.02
C ALA A 129 -18.13 -7.09 -21.51
N SER A 130 -17.16 -6.90 -22.38
CA SER A 130 -17.29 -7.25 -23.79
C SER A 130 -15.94 -7.64 -24.37
N ALA A 131 -15.94 -8.52 -25.38
CA ALA A 131 -14.73 -8.79 -26.12
C ALA A 131 -15.02 -8.90 -27.61
N THR A 132 -14.19 -8.22 -28.41
CA THR A 132 -14.31 -8.24 -29.86
C THR A 132 -13.13 -8.98 -30.47
N GLY A 133 -13.43 -10.13 -31.08
CA GLY A 133 -12.43 -11.02 -31.69
C GLY A 133 -12.06 -12.21 -30.81
N ASN A 134 -11.32 -13.16 -31.38
CA ASN A 134 -11.01 -14.44 -30.75
C ASN A 134 -9.53 -14.55 -30.31
N THR A 135 -8.81 -13.44 -30.24
CA THR A 135 -7.35 -13.42 -30.08
C THR A 135 -6.85 -12.77 -28.79
N PHE A 136 -7.75 -12.28 -27.94
CA PHE A 136 -7.39 -11.79 -26.62
C PHE A 136 -7.13 -12.96 -25.64
N GLN A 137 -6.40 -12.71 -24.56
CA GLN A 137 -6.16 -13.69 -23.51
C GLN A 137 -6.10 -13.03 -22.13
N ILE A 138 -6.82 -13.62 -21.17
CA ILE A 138 -6.65 -13.35 -19.73
C ILE A 138 -6.16 -14.66 -19.10
N SER A 139 -4.97 -14.64 -18.48
CA SER A 139 -4.36 -15.82 -17.90
C SER A 139 -3.98 -15.58 -16.45
N GLY A 140 -4.63 -16.28 -15.52
CA GLY A 140 -4.22 -16.43 -14.12
C GLY A 140 -3.11 -17.44 -13.91
N VAL A 141 -2.55 -18.04 -14.98
CA VAL A 141 -1.33 -18.85 -14.87
C VAL A 141 -0.15 -17.92 -14.69
N ASP A 142 0.61 -18.12 -13.61
CA ASP A 142 1.81 -17.32 -13.36
C ASP A 142 2.80 -17.49 -14.52
N ARG A 143 3.06 -16.40 -15.24
CA ARG A 143 4.02 -16.30 -16.33
C ARG A 143 5.10 -15.32 -15.93
N ARG A 144 6.35 -15.68 -16.21
CA ARG A 144 7.46 -14.76 -16.02
C ARG A 144 7.35 -13.61 -17.01
N ALA A 145 7.68 -12.42 -16.53
CA ALA A 145 7.74 -11.25 -17.38
C ALA A 145 8.87 -11.42 -18.43
N PRO A 146 8.67 -10.97 -19.69
CA PRO A 146 9.66 -11.11 -20.76
C PRO A 146 11.02 -10.51 -20.41
N SER A 147 11.06 -9.45 -19.60
CA SER A 147 12.32 -8.82 -19.18
C SER A 147 13.21 -9.72 -18.32
N VAL A 148 12.66 -10.76 -17.69
CA VAL A 148 13.39 -11.63 -16.76
C VAL A 148 13.77 -12.95 -17.43
N ALA A 149 12.78 -13.68 -17.93
CA ALA A 149 12.95 -14.94 -18.63
C ALA A 149 11.61 -15.38 -19.24
N SER A 150 11.64 -16.07 -20.39
CA SER A 150 10.43 -16.72 -20.91
C SER A 150 10.08 -17.97 -20.08
N GLY A 151 8.81 -18.14 -19.74
CA GLY A 151 8.31 -19.38 -19.14
C GLY A 151 7.24 -19.16 -18.09
N ASN A 152 6.87 -20.24 -17.40
CA ASN A 152 5.97 -20.16 -16.25
C ASN A 152 6.74 -19.58 -15.05
N GLY A 153 6.04 -18.75 -14.28
CA GLY A 153 6.47 -18.39 -12.94
C GLY A 153 6.35 -19.57 -11.99
N PHE A 154 6.67 -19.35 -10.72
CA PHE A 154 6.69 -20.40 -9.72
C PHE A 154 5.39 -20.46 -8.93
N LEU A 155 4.57 -19.41 -8.89
CA LEU A 155 3.34 -19.40 -8.09
C LEU A 155 2.29 -20.36 -8.64
N ALA A 156 1.39 -20.81 -7.75
CA ALA A 156 0.20 -21.52 -8.17
C ALA A 156 -0.66 -20.66 -9.12
N PRO A 157 -1.31 -21.26 -10.13
CA PRO A 157 -2.29 -20.54 -10.93
C PRO A 157 -3.39 -19.94 -10.03
N ILE A 158 -3.76 -18.71 -10.32
CA ILE A 158 -4.90 -17.97 -9.73
C ILE A 158 -6.03 -17.87 -10.75
N TYR A 159 -7.17 -17.28 -10.39
CA TYR A 159 -8.27 -17.11 -11.35
C TYR A 159 -7.88 -16.18 -12.51
N GLY A 160 -8.48 -16.38 -13.68
CA GLY A 160 -8.32 -15.45 -14.80
C GLY A 160 -8.97 -14.11 -14.46
N VAL A 161 -10.26 -14.14 -14.13
CA VAL A 161 -11.03 -12.97 -13.68
C VAL A 161 -11.65 -13.25 -12.32
N MET A 162 -11.71 -12.26 -11.45
CA MET A 162 -12.54 -12.30 -10.25
C MET A 162 -13.39 -11.02 -10.17
N ALA A 163 -14.65 -11.21 -9.78
CA ALA A 163 -15.63 -10.15 -9.63
C ALA A 163 -16.10 -10.02 -8.18
N ASN A 164 -16.62 -8.86 -7.79
CA ASN A 164 -17.18 -8.66 -6.45
C ASN A 164 -18.49 -9.45 -6.25
N THR A 165 -19.35 -9.54 -7.28
CA THR A 165 -20.65 -10.23 -7.20
C THR A 165 -20.78 -11.41 -8.17
N PRO A 166 -21.66 -12.39 -7.87
CA PRO A 166 -21.97 -13.48 -8.80
C PRO A 166 -22.55 -13.01 -10.15
N ASP A 167 -23.34 -11.94 -10.16
CA ASP A 167 -23.99 -11.44 -11.39
C ASP A 167 -22.95 -10.87 -12.35
N VAL A 168 -22.00 -10.08 -11.85
CA VAL A 168 -20.85 -9.59 -12.63
C VAL A 168 -20.02 -10.76 -13.17
N ALA A 169 -19.73 -11.77 -12.34
CA ALA A 169 -18.97 -12.94 -12.79
C ALA A 169 -19.68 -13.67 -13.94
N ASN A 170 -21.01 -13.80 -13.87
CA ASN A 170 -21.81 -14.38 -14.93
C ASN A 170 -21.82 -13.52 -16.20
N GLU A 171 -21.82 -12.19 -16.06
CA GLU A 171 -21.75 -11.27 -17.20
C GLU A 171 -20.40 -11.35 -17.92
N VAL A 172 -19.29 -11.44 -17.20
CA VAL A 172 -17.96 -11.69 -17.80
C VAL A 172 -17.96 -13.02 -18.56
N LEU A 173 -18.51 -14.09 -17.96
CA LEU A 173 -18.59 -15.40 -18.60
C LEU A 173 -19.50 -15.44 -19.83
N SER A 174 -20.55 -14.62 -19.86
CA SER A 174 -21.52 -14.58 -20.97
C SER A 174 -21.00 -13.75 -22.16
N SER A 175 -20.26 -12.68 -21.87
CA SER A 175 -19.80 -11.67 -22.83
C SER A 175 -18.42 -11.95 -23.41
N MET A 176 -17.58 -12.68 -22.68
CA MET A 176 -16.24 -13.06 -23.11
C MET A 176 -16.18 -14.54 -23.49
N SER A 177 -15.37 -14.87 -24.51
CA SER A 177 -15.12 -16.27 -24.85
C SER A 177 -14.42 -16.98 -23.68
N ALA A 178 -15.10 -17.96 -23.09
CA ALA A 178 -14.57 -18.78 -22.00
C ALA A 178 -13.16 -19.33 -22.27
N ASP A 179 -12.87 -19.69 -23.53
CA ASP A 179 -11.59 -20.23 -23.99
C ASP A 179 -10.42 -19.25 -23.81
N ASN A 180 -10.70 -17.95 -23.74
CA ASN A 180 -9.70 -16.90 -23.60
C ASN A 180 -9.41 -16.54 -22.14
N ILE A 181 -10.17 -17.09 -21.19
CA ILE A 181 -9.98 -16.86 -19.74
C ILE A 181 -9.51 -18.16 -19.10
N VAL A 182 -8.21 -18.22 -18.78
CA VAL A 182 -7.55 -19.42 -18.25
C VAL A 182 -6.95 -19.13 -16.88
N GLY A 183 -7.03 -20.07 -15.95
CA GLY A 183 -6.44 -19.89 -14.62
C GLY A 183 -6.69 -21.09 -13.72
N GLN A 184 -6.78 -20.84 -12.42
CA GLN A 184 -7.25 -21.80 -11.43
C GLN A 184 -8.66 -22.28 -11.82
N GLY A 185 -8.83 -23.60 -11.93
CA GLY A 185 -10.09 -24.20 -12.37
C GLY A 185 -10.19 -24.48 -13.89
N GLY A 186 -9.21 -24.08 -14.69
CA GLY A 186 -9.15 -24.40 -16.13
C GLY A 186 -9.70 -23.28 -17.03
N VAL A 187 -10.48 -23.67 -18.03
CA VAL A 187 -11.09 -22.76 -19.02
C VAL A 187 -12.39 -22.16 -18.45
N ALA A 188 -12.63 -20.88 -18.73
CA ALA A 188 -13.60 -20.03 -18.04
C ALA A 188 -13.26 -19.83 -16.55
N SER A 189 -11.99 -19.53 -16.27
CA SER A 189 -11.50 -19.26 -14.91
C SER A 189 -12.00 -17.92 -14.38
N VAL A 190 -13.27 -17.88 -13.96
CA VAL A 190 -13.94 -16.73 -13.37
C VAL A 190 -14.46 -17.09 -11.98
N SER A 191 -14.27 -16.20 -11.00
CA SER A 191 -14.72 -16.38 -9.62
C SER A 191 -15.38 -15.12 -9.06
N ASN A 192 -15.99 -15.21 -7.88
CA ASN A 192 -16.56 -14.07 -7.18
C ASN A 192 -16.16 -14.03 -5.69
N GLY A 193 -16.41 -12.90 -5.02
CA GLY A 193 -16.21 -12.72 -3.58
C GLY A 193 -14.85 -12.12 -3.22
N ILE A 194 -14.51 -11.00 -3.84
CA ILE A 194 -13.25 -10.30 -3.57
C ILE A 194 -13.32 -9.59 -2.21
N ASP A 195 -12.27 -9.72 -1.40
CA ASP A 195 -11.97 -8.80 -0.31
C ASP A 195 -11.08 -7.66 -0.84
N MET A 196 -11.60 -6.44 -0.82
CA MET A 196 -10.94 -5.25 -1.37
C MET A 196 -10.17 -4.43 -0.33
N GLY A 197 -10.15 -4.84 0.95
CA GLY A 197 -9.52 -4.05 2.01
C GLY A 197 -8.04 -3.71 1.72
N TRP A 198 -7.26 -4.70 1.28
CA TRP A 198 -5.84 -4.53 0.94
C TRP A 198 -5.58 -3.54 -0.19
N TYR A 199 -6.56 -3.36 -1.09
CA TYR A 199 -6.39 -2.47 -2.22
C TYR A 199 -6.45 -1.00 -1.80
N HIS A 200 -7.36 -0.65 -0.87
CA HIS A 200 -7.47 0.73 -0.41
C HIS A 200 -6.14 1.19 0.21
N ASP A 201 -5.52 0.33 1.01
CA ASP A 201 -4.19 0.57 1.58
C ASP A 201 -3.12 0.70 0.49
N LEU A 202 -3.16 -0.17 -0.53
CA LEU A 202 -2.27 -0.09 -1.68
C LEU A 202 -2.41 1.24 -2.42
N TYR A 203 -3.63 1.61 -2.79
CA TYR A 203 -3.91 2.84 -3.53
C TYR A 203 -3.42 4.05 -2.74
N THR A 204 -3.81 4.16 -1.47
CA THR A 204 -3.41 5.27 -0.60
C THR A 204 -1.89 5.36 -0.45
N SER A 205 -1.21 4.24 -0.23
CA SER A 205 0.26 4.19 -0.16
C SER A 205 0.92 4.52 -1.49
N ALA A 206 0.31 4.11 -2.60
CA ALA A 206 0.85 4.33 -3.92
C ALA A 206 0.77 5.77 -4.36
N MET A 207 -0.35 6.43 -4.06
CA MET A 207 -0.53 7.85 -4.32
C MET A 207 0.61 8.64 -3.66
N SER A 208 0.94 8.38 -2.39
CA SER A 208 2.03 9.08 -1.67
C SER A 208 3.43 8.79 -2.18
N SER A 209 3.59 7.72 -2.96
CA SER A 209 4.88 7.28 -3.51
C SER A 209 4.97 7.48 -5.03
N ALA A 210 4.02 8.20 -5.64
CA ALA A 210 3.97 8.42 -7.07
C ALA A 210 5.25 9.10 -7.58
N SER A 211 5.98 8.42 -8.46
CA SER A 211 7.19 8.97 -9.10
C SER A 211 6.85 9.95 -10.22
N LEU A 212 5.65 9.84 -10.77
CA LEU A 212 5.12 10.70 -11.83
C LEU A 212 3.63 10.90 -11.57
N ILE A 213 3.19 12.16 -11.51
CA ILE A 213 1.78 12.56 -11.47
C ILE A 213 1.54 13.40 -12.71
N THR A 214 0.56 13.02 -13.53
CA THR A 214 0.28 13.69 -14.81
C THR A 214 -1.23 13.78 -15.07
N PRO A 215 -1.74 14.92 -15.60
CA PRO A 215 -3.13 15.05 -15.99
C PRO A 215 -3.40 14.36 -17.34
N SER A 216 -4.67 14.14 -17.69
CA SER A 216 -5.07 13.55 -18.99
C SER A 216 -4.31 14.15 -20.20
N ALA A 217 -3.56 13.28 -20.91
CA ALA A 217 -2.76 13.64 -22.07
C ALA A 217 -2.47 12.40 -22.93
N PRO A 218 -2.10 12.55 -24.21
CA PRO A 218 -1.56 11.44 -24.98
C PRO A 218 -0.18 11.03 -24.45
N TYR A 219 -0.02 9.76 -24.09
CA TYR A 219 1.22 9.25 -23.47
C TYR A 219 2.05 8.39 -24.41
N SER A 220 3.36 8.55 -24.40
CA SER A 220 4.29 7.65 -25.09
C SER A 220 5.60 7.54 -24.31
N GLY A 221 6.36 6.46 -24.50
CA GLY A 221 7.67 6.27 -23.88
C GLY A 221 7.76 5.05 -22.96
N VAL A 222 8.84 5.01 -22.17
CA VAL A 222 9.16 3.93 -21.23
C VAL A 222 9.15 4.46 -19.80
N TYR A 223 8.31 3.90 -18.93
CA TYR A 223 8.10 4.36 -17.56
C TYR A 223 8.48 3.27 -16.56
N GLY A 224 9.72 3.33 -16.09
CA GLY A 224 10.29 2.33 -15.19
C GLY A 224 10.82 1.08 -15.90
N SER A 225 11.46 0.22 -15.12
CA SER A 225 12.00 -1.08 -15.55
C SER A 225 11.86 -2.10 -14.43
N THR A 226 11.98 -3.40 -14.69
CA THR A 226 11.86 -4.39 -13.61
C THR A 226 12.95 -4.28 -12.54
N SER A 227 14.10 -3.69 -12.87
CA SER A 227 15.15 -3.37 -11.90
C SER A 227 14.96 -2.02 -11.19
N ASP A 228 14.10 -1.15 -11.73
CA ASP A 228 13.77 0.17 -11.18
C ASP A 228 12.29 0.48 -11.47
N PRO A 229 11.36 -0.20 -10.77
CA PRO A 229 9.94 -0.02 -11.01
C PRO A 229 9.50 1.38 -10.57
N LYS A 230 8.50 1.95 -11.24
CA LYS A 230 7.96 3.28 -10.93
C LYS A 230 6.49 3.21 -10.55
N VAL A 231 6.07 4.13 -9.70
CA VAL A 231 4.64 4.40 -9.48
C VAL A 231 4.26 5.56 -10.41
N VAL A 232 3.39 5.29 -11.38
CA VAL A 232 2.90 6.24 -12.37
C VAL A 232 1.44 6.50 -12.06
N LEU A 233 1.11 7.74 -11.70
CA LEU A 233 -0.25 8.20 -11.44
C LEU A 233 -0.72 9.10 -12.58
N ILE A 234 -1.87 8.75 -13.14
CA ILE A 234 -2.56 9.49 -14.19
C ILE A 234 -3.89 9.95 -13.63
N ASN A 235 -4.07 11.27 -13.51
CA ASN A 235 -5.34 11.87 -13.07
C ASN A 235 -6.13 12.29 -14.32
N GLY A 236 -7.16 11.52 -14.66
CA GLY A 236 -7.96 11.64 -15.87
C GLY A 236 -7.67 10.55 -16.90
N ASP A 237 -8.16 10.75 -18.13
CA ASP A 237 -8.13 9.69 -19.15
C ASP A 237 -6.71 9.29 -19.53
N PHE A 238 -6.47 7.98 -19.58
CA PHE A 238 -5.24 7.37 -20.06
C PHE A 238 -5.42 6.89 -21.50
N VAL A 239 -4.89 7.68 -22.44
CA VAL A 239 -4.92 7.38 -23.87
C VAL A 239 -3.49 7.32 -24.41
N PRO A 240 -2.75 6.22 -24.23
CA PRO A 240 -1.41 6.10 -24.78
C PRO A 240 -1.44 6.19 -26.30
N THR A 241 -0.48 6.91 -26.88
CA THR A 241 -0.28 7.06 -28.31
C THR A 241 1.05 6.41 -28.71
N GLY A 242 1.07 5.66 -29.80
CA GLY A 242 2.29 4.98 -30.25
C GLY A 242 2.69 3.82 -29.32
N SER A 243 3.98 3.74 -28.96
CA SER A 243 4.48 2.70 -28.04
C SER A 243 4.59 3.24 -26.62
N PHE A 244 3.80 2.68 -25.71
CA PHE A 244 3.90 2.90 -24.27
C PHE A 244 4.39 1.62 -23.61
N SER A 245 5.45 1.71 -22.80
CA SER A 245 5.85 0.58 -21.97
C SER A 245 6.34 1.01 -20.59
N GLY A 246 6.48 0.06 -19.68
CA GLY A 246 7.00 0.34 -18.36
C GLY A 246 6.93 -0.85 -17.42
N ALA A 247 7.40 -0.62 -16.20
CA ALA A 247 7.29 -1.58 -15.13
C ALA A 247 7.08 -0.88 -13.80
N GLY A 248 6.24 -1.46 -12.95
CA GLY A 248 5.86 -0.87 -11.68
C GLY A 248 4.35 -0.85 -11.48
N LEU A 249 3.87 0.19 -10.82
CA LEU A 249 2.46 0.41 -10.55
C LEU A 249 1.95 1.55 -11.43
N LEU A 250 1.00 1.27 -12.31
CA LEU A 250 0.28 2.27 -13.09
C LEU A 250 -1.09 2.47 -12.47
N ILE A 251 -1.38 3.69 -11.99
CA ILE A 251 -2.68 4.09 -11.48
C ILE A 251 -3.30 5.07 -12.45
N VAL A 252 -4.52 4.78 -12.89
CA VAL A 252 -5.38 5.71 -13.60
C VAL A 252 -6.51 6.07 -12.65
N GLY A 253 -6.43 7.29 -12.08
CA GLY A 253 -7.41 7.88 -11.20
C GLY A 253 -8.36 8.77 -11.98
N ASP A 254 -9.66 8.62 -11.77
CA ASP A 254 -10.71 9.51 -12.28
C ASP A 254 -10.72 9.69 -13.82
N GLY A 255 -10.46 8.60 -14.55
CA GLY A 255 -10.44 8.63 -16.01
C GLY A 255 -10.73 7.31 -16.67
N ASP A 256 -10.94 7.34 -17.98
CA ASP A 256 -11.08 6.17 -18.84
C ASP A 256 -9.70 5.65 -19.29
N VAL A 257 -9.62 4.37 -19.61
CA VAL A 257 -8.42 3.75 -20.20
C VAL A 257 -8.74 3.34 -21.63
N ASN A 258 -8.05 3.94 -22.61
CA ASN A 258 -8.25 3.64 -24.01
C ASN A 258 -6.91 3.34 -24.71
N ILE A 259 -6.61 2.06 -24.85
CA ILE A 259 -5.34 1.55 -25.37
C ILE A 259 -5.58 0.91 -26.74
N LEU A 260 -5.36 1.68 -27.80
CA LEU A 260 -5.58 1.20 -29.18
C LEU A 260 -4.31 0.74 -29.90
N ASP A 261 -3.15 1.22 -29.45
CA ASP A 261 -1.85 0.98 -30.09
C ASP A 261 -1.05 -0.13 -29.37
N SER A 262 0.27 0.06 -29.21
CA SER A 262 1.16 -0.90 -28.56
C SER A 262 1.40 -0.48 -27.12
N PHE A 263 0.97 -1.32 -26.18
CA PHE A 263 1.13 -1.10 -24.75
C PHE A 263 1.76 -2.33 -24.11
N SER A 264 2.79 -2.14 -23.28
CA SER A 264 3.43 -3.22 -22.55
C SER A 264 3.76 -2.83 -21.13
N TRP A 265 3.12 -3.47 -20.14
CA TRP A 265 3.36 -3.17 -18.73
C TRP A 265 3.79 -4.41 -17.96
N GLU A 266 4.84 -4.31 -17.17
CA GLU A 266 5.28 -5.36 -16.24
C GLU A 266 5.06 -4.92 -14.79
N GLY A 267 3.97 -5.39 -14.18
CA GLY A 267 3.56 -5.01 -12.83
C GLY A 267 2.05 -4.87 -12.71
N LEU A 268 1.59 -3.98 -11.85
CA LEU A 268 0.18 -3.82 -11.54
C LEU A 268 -0.38 -2.60 -12.27
N VAL A 269 -1.54 -2.76 -12.91
CA VAL A 269 -2.35 -1.68 -13.45
C VAL A 269 -3.60 -1.56 -12.59
N VAL A 270 -3.86 -0.35 -12.14
CA VAL A 270 -4.93 0.00 -11.23
C VAL A 270 -5.76 1.10 -11.87
N ILE A 271 -7.06 0.88 -11.97
CA ILE A 271 -8.01 1.83 -12.53
C ILE A 271 -9.06 2.07 -11.46
N ARG A 272 -9.11 3.31 -10.97
CA ARG A 272 -10.08 3.73 -9.95
C ARG A 272 -10.74 5.00 -10.40
N ARG A 273 -12.04 5.08 -10.16
CA ARG A 273 -12.76 6.34 -10.19
C ARG A 273 -13.37 6.61 -8.82
N ALA A 274 -13.12 7.80 -8.30
CA ALA A 274 -13.62 8.27 -7.02
C ALA A 274 -15.07 8.79 -7.12
N ASP A 275 -15.51 9.17 -8.32
CA ASP A 275 -16.89 9.53 -8.59
C ASP A 275 -17.76 8.32 -9.02
N VAL A 276 -19.05 8.58 -9.23
CA VAL A 276 -20.06 7.59 -9.65
C VAL A 276 -20.18 7.47 -11.19
N ALA A 277 -19.22 7.98 -11.96
CA ALA A 277 -19.25 7.90 -13.42
C ALA A 277 -18.72 6.55 -13.93
N ASP A 278 -19.14 6.20 -15.15
CA ASP A 278 -18.79 4.93 -15.79
C ASP A 278 -17.29 4.83 -16.09
N ILE A 279 -16.64 3.76 -15.65
CA ILE A 279 -15.23 3.48 -16.00
C ILE A 279 -15.20 2.74 -17.33
N SER A 280 -14.67 3.37 -18.39
CA SER A 280 -14.41 2.68 -19.66
C SER A 280 -12.98 2.17 -19.73
N ILE A 281 -12.80 0.89 -20.02
CA ILE A 281 -11.51 0.23 -20.22
C ILE A 281 -11.55 -0.46 -21.58
N ASP A 282 -10.84 0.09 -22.56
CA ASP A 282 -10.65 -0.51 -23.89
C ASP A 282 -9.19 -0.92 -24.07
N LEU A 283 -8.96 -2.24 -24.04
CA LEU A 283 -7.67 -2.86 -24.29
C LEU A 283 -7.67 -3.46 -25.70
N GLY A 284 -7.21 -2.68 -26.68
CA GLY A 284 -7.06 -3.07 -28.07
C GLY A 284 -5.61 -3.31 -28.50
N GLY A 285 -5.41 -3.35 -29.82
CA GLY A 285 -4.09 -3.38 -30.44
C GLY A 285 -3.18 -4.54 -30.01
N ASN A 286 -1.95 -4.19 -29.63
CA ASN A 286 -0.92 -5.09 -29.12
C ASN A 286 -0.66 -4.83 -27.63
N THR A 287 -1.73 -4.77 -26.84
CA THR A 287 -1.67 -4.58 -25.38
C THR A 287 -1.17 -5.84 -24.69
N VAL A 288 -0.18 -5.72 -23.82
CA VAL A 288 0.32 -6.84 -23.01
C VAL A 288 0.59 -6.36 -21.58
N ILE A 289 -0.09 -6.96 -20.61
CA ILE A 289 0.18 -6.78 -19.19
C ILE A 289 0.78 -8.07 -18.64
N HIS A 290 1.95 -7.99 -18.03
CA HIS A 290 2.58 -9.05 -17.25
C HIS A 290 2.53 -8.69 -15.76
N GLY A 291 1.50 -9.14 -15.06
CA GLY A 291 1.27 -8.80 -13.66
C GLY A 291 -0.21 -8.86 -13.32
N GLY A 292 -0.88 -7.75 -13.06
CA GLY A 292 -2.32 -7.77 -12.76
C GLY A 292 -3.03 -6.50 -13.21
N LEU A 293 -4.35 -6.60 -13.36
CA LEU A 293 -5.22 -5.45 -13.60
C LEU A 293 -6.31 -5.44 -12.53
N VAL A 294 -6.47 -4.31 -11.87
CA VAL A 294 -7.56 -4.06 -10.92
C VAL A 294 -8.36 -2.87 -11.41
N ALA A 295 -9.66 -3.06 -11.63
CA ALA A 295 -10.58 -2.00 -11.95
C ALA A 295 -11.66 -1.91 -10.89
N MET A 296 -11.89 -0.72 -10.36
CA MET A 296 -12.97 -0.52 -9.42
C MET A 296 -13.61 0.85 -9.45
N GLU A 297 -14.89 0.82 -9.13
CA GLU A 297 -15.61 1.98 -8.66
C GLU A 297 -15.31 2.19 -7.18
N ALA A 298 -15.29 3.45 -6.75
CA ALA A 298 -15.28 3.74 -5.32
C ALA A 298 -16.49 3.06 -4.67
N THR A 299 -16.21 2.17 -3.71
CA THR A 299 -17.21 1.53 -2.85
C THR A 299 -17.74 2.57 -1.87
N GLY A 300 -18.57 3.43 -2.40
CA GLY A 300 -19.22 4.53 -1.74
C GLY A 300 -20.17 5.03 -2.79
N ALA A 301 -21.33 4.37 -2.92
CA ALA A 301 -22.45 4.98 -3.60
C ALA A 301 -22.71 6.29 -2.85
N VAL A 302 -22.10 7.37 -3.33
CA VAL A 302 -22.48 8.71 -2.95
C VAL A 302 -23.94 8.73 -3.34
N SER A 303 -24.83 8.58 -2.36
CA SER A 303 -26.24 8.84 -2.57
C SER A 303 -26.28 10.31 -2.91
N THR A 304 -26.19 10.63 -4.20
CA THR A 304 -26.38 11.97 -4.70
C THR A 304 -27.85 12.25 -4.51
N SER A 305 -28.21 12.63 -3.28
CA SER A 305 -29.52 13.12 -2.99
C SER A 305 -29.67 14.33 -3.89
N THR A 306 -30.67 14.30 -4.78
CA THR A 306 -30.94 15.44 -5.69
C THR A 306 -31.30 16.71 -4.93
N CYS A 307 -31.45 16.62 -3.61
CA CYS A 307 -31.55 17.72 -2.68
C CYS A 307 -30.15 18.15 -2.21
N THR A 308 -29.38 18.72 -3.13
CA THR A 308 -28.17 19.48 -2.80
C THR A 308 -28.48 20.78 -2.06
N ASP A 309 -29.76 21.09 -1.82
CA ASP A 309 -30.19 22.19 -0.95
C ASP A 309 -30.20 21.71 0.52
N VAL A 310 -29.01 21.68 1.11
CA VAL A 310 -28.82 21.61 2.56
C VAL A 310 -28.50 23.03 3.04
N PRO A 311 -29.51 23.83 3.44
CA PRO A 311 -29.24 25.16 3.95
C PRO A 311 -28.37 25.04 5.20
N PHE A 312 -27.28 25.81 5.24
CA PHE A 312 -26.40 25.90 6.39
C PHE A 312 -26.06 27.35 6.69
N THR A 313 -25.59 27.59 7.91
CA THR A 313 -24.99 28.86 8.30
C THR A 313 -23.56 28.62 8.73
N ILE A 314 -22.68 29.60 8.50
CA ILE A 314 -21.37 29.63 9.13
C ILE A 314 -21.52 30.45 10.42
N ASP A 315 -21.35 29.81 11.58
CA ASP A 315 -21.31 30.48 12.89
C ASP A 315 -19.91 30.32 13.48
N GLY A 316 -19.22 31.44 13.68
CA GLY A 316 -17.77 31.43 13.87
C GLY A 316 -17.07 30.83 12.64
N LEU A 317 -16.41 29.69 12.82
CA LEU A 317 -15.75 28.93 11.75
C LEU A 317 -16.34 27.51 11.65
N GLN A 318 -17.59 27.32 12.05
CA GLN A 318 -18.29 26.04 11.95
C GLN A 318 -19.35 26.09 10.86
N THR A 319 -19.45 25.01 10.09
CA THR A 319 -20.58 24.78 9.16
C THR A 319 -21.72 24.17 9.97
N ILE A 320 -22.84 24.88 10.11
CA ILE A 320 -24.02 24.45 10.89
C ILE A 320 -25.21 24.20 9.96
N PRO A 321 -25.51 22.95 9.61
CA PRO A 321 -26.64 22.58 8.76
C PRO A 321 -27.99 22.84 9.47
N GLN A 322 -29.00 23.30 8.71
CA GLN A 322 -30.32 23.66 9.24
C GLN A 322 -31.37 22.55 9.05
N VAL A 323 -30.99 21.43 8.43
CA VAL A 323 -31.81 20.23 8.18
C VAL A 323 -31.01 18.98 8.52
N PRO A 324 -31.65 17.80 8.68
CA PRO A 324 -30.91 16.56 8.88
C PRO A 324 -29.99 16.30 7.69
N PHE A 325 -28.77 15.85 7.95
CA PHE A 325 -27.72 15.77 6.92
C PHE A 325 -26.80 14.55 7.09
N ALA A 326 -26.18 14.11 6.00
CA ALA A 326 -24.90 13.41 5.98
C ALA A 326 -23.83 14.39 5.48
N VAL A 327 -22.55 14.05 5.61
CA VAL A 327 -21.44 14.95 5.26
C VAL A 327 -20.30 14.17 4.62
N ARG A 328 -19.63 14.79 3.66
CA ARG A 328 -18.38 14.33 3.06
C ARG A 328 -17.32 15.41 3.19
N PHE A 329 -16.08 14.97 3.39
CA PHE A 329 -14.89 15.81 3.48
C PHE A 329 -13.95 15.45 2.33
N ASP A 330 -13.44 16.45 1.63
CA ASP A 330 -12.40 16.30 0.61
C ASP A 330 -11.24 17.23 0.96
N VAL A 331 -10.09 16.68 1.36
CA VAL A 331 -8.84 17.42 1.52
C VAL A 331 -8.27 17.62 0.13
N LEU A 332 -8.36 18.84 -0.41
CA LEU A 332 -7.81 19.18 -1.73
C LEU A 332 -6.28 19.16 -1.73
N GLY A 333 -5.70 19.35 -0.56
CA GLY A 333 -4.27 19.25 -0.30
C GLY A 333 -3.85 20.07 0.90
N ALA A 334 -2.54 20.09 1.10
CA ALA A 334 -1.82 20.93 2.04
C ALA A 334 -0.52 21.36 1.36
N ALA A 335 -0.04 22.57 1.62
CA ALA A 335 1.26 23.02 1.11
C ALA A 335 1.96 23.91 2.14
N ILE A 336 2.78 23.28 3.00
CA ILE A 336 3.61 23.96 4.01
C ILE A 336 5.04 23.41 3.98
N SER A 337 6.04 24.26 4.18
CA SER A 337 7.45 23.85 4.16
C SER A 337 8.25 24.57 5.21
N ALA A 338 9.29 23.91 5.73
CA ALA A 338 10.21 24.50 6.68
C ALA A 338 11.21 25.40 5.94
N GLY A 339 10.76 26.57 5.48
CA GLY A 339 11.58 27.52 4.72
C GLY A 339 12.13 26.93 3.42
N GLY A 340 11.36 26.06 2.75
CA GLY A 340 11.77 25.37 1.52
C GLY A 340 12.81 24.26 1.70
N SER A 341 13.18 23.91 2.94
CA SER A 341 14.16 22.84 3.18
C SER A 341 13.56 21.44 3.09
N TYR A 342 12.30 21.28 3.52
CA TYR A 342 11.50 20.07 3.39
C TYR A 342 10.02 20.43 3.58
N ASP A 343 9.13 19.58 3.07
CA ASP A 343 7.68 19.72 3.25
C ASP A 343 7.28 19.27 4.66
N MET A 344 6.63 20.16 5.39
CA MET A 344 6.21 19.88 6.76
C MET A 344 4.98 18.98 6.73
N PRO A 345 4.93 17.88 7.50
CA PRO A 345 3.74 17.07 7.55
C PRO A 345 2.55 17.83 8.10
N VAL A 346 1.37 17.51 7.58
CA VAL A 346 0.10 18.06 8.03
C VAL A 346 -0.85 16.92 8.34
N THR A 347 -1.41 16.91 9.54
CA THR A 347 -2.42 15.91 9.95
C THR A 347 -3.75 16.63 10.19
N SER A 348 -4.88 15.94 9.97
CA SER A 348 -6.21 16.53 10.18
C SER A 348 -7.17 15.58 10.88
N THR A 349 -8.09 16.15 11.66
CA THR A 349 -9.28 15.47 12.18
C THR A 349 -10.53 16.22 11.75
N VAL A 350 -11.64 15.50 11.70
CA VAL A 350 -12.97 16.09 11.51
C VAL A 350 -13.82 15.78 12.73
N ARG A 351 -14.72 16.71 13.08
CA ARG A 351 -15.65 16.50 14.19
C ARG A 351 -17.04 16.98 13.83
N ILE A 352 -18.04 16.14 14.12
CA ILE A 352 -19.46 16.37 13.82
C ILE A 352 -20.22 16.29 15.13
N GLY A 353 -20.66 17.44 15.65
CA GLY A 353 -21.16 17.54 17.02
C GLY A 353 -20.05 17.20 18.01
N ASP A 354 -20.26 16.15 18.80
CA ASP A 354 -19.31 15.70 19.82
C ASP A 354 -18.35 14.60 19.31
N ASP A 355 -18.63 14.02 18.13
CA ASP A 355 -17.88 12.87 17.60
C ASP A 355 -16.69 13.34 16.76
N THR A 356 -15.48 13.02 17.21
CA THR A 356 -14.21 13.35 16.54
C THR A 356 -13.59 12.11 15.90
N THR A 357 -13.18 12.22 14.65
CA THR A 357 -12.56 11.13 13.88
C THR A 357 -11.28 11.63 13.21
N ALA A 358 -10.27 10.76 13.13
CA ALA A 358 -9.04 10.96 12.37
C ALA A 358 -9.04 10.01 11.16
N PRO A 359 -9.74 10.36 10.07
CA PRO A 359 -10.02 9.40 9.00
C PRO A 359 -8.80 9.08 8.14
N TRP A 360 -7.79 9.95 8.13
CA TRP A 360 -6.60 9.83 7.30
C TRP A 360 -5.37 9.33 8.07
N GLY A 361 -5.58 8.61 9.18
CA GLY A 361 -4.51 8.06 10.01
C GLY A 361 -4.50 8.61 11.44
N ASP A 362 -3.55 8.17 12.26
CA ASP A 362 -3.39 8.67 13.63
C ASP A 362 -2.99 10.16 13.60
N TYR A 363 -3.87 11.02 14.10
CA TYR A 363 -3.64 12.48 14.19
C TYR A 363 -2.40 12.87 15.00
N GLY A 364 -1.87 11.96 15.85
CA GLY A 364 -0.61 12.13 16.57
C GLY A 364 0.64 11.65 15.80
N ASN A 365 0.48 11.09 14.60
CA ASN A 365 1.54 10.49 13.81
C ASN A 365 1.72 11.23 12.47
N PRO A 366 2.74 12.10 12.36
CA PRO A 366 2.97 12.90 11.16
C PRO A 366 3.50 12.12 9.96
N ILE A 367 3.83 10.85 10.10
CA ILE A 367 4.35 10.04 8.99
C ILE A 367 3.18 9.35 8.30
N ASP A 368 2.39 8.60 9.08
CA ASP A 368 1.31 7.79 8.52
C ASP A 368 0.07 8.62 8.17
N ALA A 369 -0.11 9.78 8.80
CA ALA A 369 -1.27 10.65 8.60
C ALA A 369 -0.96 11.95 7.86
N ASN A 370 0.16 12.03 7.15
CA ASN A 370 0.56 13.22 6.40
C ASN A 370 -0.37 13.47 5.19
N LEU A 371 -0.96 14.66 5.14
CA LEU A 371 -1.80 15.17 4.06
C LEU A 371 -1.06 16.13 3.11
N ASN A 372 0.13 16.59 3.50
CA ASN A 372 1.01 17.42 2.65
C ASN A 372 1.84 16.53 1.73
N THR A 373 1.14 15.94 0.76
CA THR A 373 1.67 14.92 -0.17
C THR A 373 1.32 15.24 -1.63
N GLY A 374 0.56 16.30 -1.89
CA GLY A 374 0.06 16.65 -3.22
C GLY A 374 -1.12 15.81 -3.70
N ILE A 375 -1.76 15.05 -2.80
CA ILE A 375 -2.87 14.14 -3.11
C ILE A 375 -4.17 14.66 -2.51
N VAL A 376 -5.28 14.34 -3.16
CA VAL A 376 -6.63 14.58 -2.64
C VAL A 376 -7.07 13.40 -1.78
N TYR A 377 -7.56 13.67 -0.58
CA TYR A 377 -8.10 12.66 0.33
C TYR A 377 -9.59 12.89 0.55
N ASP A 378 -10.39 11.82 0.58
CA ASP A 378 -11.82 11.90 0.88
C ASP A 378 -12.19 11.15 2.16
N PHE A 379 -13.29 11.53 2.80
CA PHE A 379 -13.89 10.82 3.93
C PHE A 379 -15.39 11.10 4.02
N GLU A 380 -16.19 10.04 4.14
CA GLU A 380 -17.63 10.11 4.36
C GLU A 380 -17.99 9.27 5.60
N PRO A 381 -18.26 9.89 6.77
CA PRO A 381 -18.72 9.18 7.95
C PRO A 381 -20.08 8.52 7.71
N GLU A 382 -20.24 7.31 8.24
CA GLU A 382 -21.52 6.60 8.17
C GLU A 382 -22.62 7.30 8.98
N GLY A 383 -23.83 7.30 8.44
CA GLY A 383 -25.03 7.73 9.14
C GLY A 383 -25.49 9.14 8.82
N THR A 384 -26.42 9.64 9.62
CA THR A 384 -27.05 10.95 9.45
C THR A 384 -27.09 11.70 10.77
N PHE A 385 -27.02 13.01 10.70
CA PHE A 385 -26.86 13.93 11.82
C PHE A 385 -28.05 14.89 11.91
N ALA A 386 -28.35 15.33 13.13
CA ALA A 386 -29.47 16.22 13.38
C ALA A 386 -29.18 17.67 12.92
N PRO A 387 -30.20 18.47 12.54
CA PRO A 387 -30.04 19.90 12.32
C PRO A 387 -29.37 20.60 13.50
N GLY A 388 -28.57 21.63 13.23
CA GLY A 388 -27.85 22.39 14.24
C GLY A 388 -26.59 21.71 14.78
N THR A 389 -26.27 20.50 14.32
CA THR A 389 -25.01 19.82 14.66
C THR A 389 -23.86 20.47 13.91
N GLY A 390 -22.90 21.06 14.63
CA GLY A 390 -21.75 21.74 14.02
C GLY A 390 -20.77 20.76 13.37
N VAL A 391 -20.28 21.11 12.18
CA VAL A 391 -19.18 20.44 11.50
C VAL A 391 -17.92 21.29 11.67
N THR A 392 -16.85 20.64 12.11
CA THR A 392 -15.56 21.27 12.43
C THR A 392 -14.40 20.47 11.85
N VAL A 393 -13.34 21.18 11.47
CA VAL A 393 -12.09 20.62 10.96
C VAL A 393 -10.96 21.14 11.84
N SER A 394 -9.99 20.28 12.16
CA SER A 394 -8.76 20.67 12.85
C SER A 394 -7.56 20.23 12.05
N GLY A 395 -6.61 21.14 11.84
CA GLY A 395 -5.35 20.90 11.15
C GLY A 395 -4.17 21.10 12.10
N ARG A 396 -3.13 20.29 11.93
CA ARG A 396 -1.88 20.37 12.69
C ARG A 396 -0.69 20.22 11.77
N SER A 397 0.25 21.16 11.85
CA SER A 397 1.54 21.09 11.16
C SER A 397 2.64 20.57 12.09
N TRP A 398 3.62 19.92 11.48
CA TRP A 398 4.72 19.27 12.20
C TRP A 398 6.07 19.77 11.71
N VAL A 399 6.96 20.04 12.67
CA VAL A 399 8.35 20.41 12.42
C VAL A 399 9.27 19.27 12.85
N LYS A 400 10.31 19.02 12.06
CA LYS A 400 11.30 18.00 12.38
C LYS A 400 12.19 18.48 13.52
N ASN A 401 12.46 17.60 14.47
CA ASN A 401 13.45 17.84 15.51
C ASN A 401 14.83 17.98 14.84
N PHE A 402 15.60 18.99 15.26
CA PHE A 402 16.91 19.29 14.69
C PHE A 402 17.81 18.04 14.67
N GLU A 403 18.54 17.83 13.55
CA GLU A 403 19.45 16.69 13.30
C GLU A 403 18.81 15.32 13.03
N GLN A 404 17.48 15.20 12.95
CA GLN A 404 16.82 13.93 12.60
C GLN A 404 16.49 13.83 11.10
N ASP A 405 16.25 12.60 10.61
CA ASP A 405 15.93 12.33 9.21
C ASP A 405 14.42 12.50 8.92
N GLY A 406 13.56 12.25 9.91
CA GLY A 406 12.10 12.38 9.83
C GLY A 406 11.39 11.05 9.61
N ASP A 407 12.09 9.93 9.77
CA ASP A 407 11.60 8.58 9.44
C ASP A 407 10.81 7.94 10.60
N LEU A 408 10.86 8.53 11.80
CA LEU A 408 10.14 8.05 12.98
C LEU A 408 9.20 9.12 13.54
N PRO A 409 7.99 8.76 14.03
CA PRO A 409 7.07 9.74 14.60
C PRO A 409 7.67 10.54 15.77
N SER A 410 8.59 9.95 16.53
CA SER A 410 9.29 10.62 17.64
C SER A 410 10.29 11.71 17.20
N GLU A 411 10.59 11.78 15.91
CA GLU A 411 11.50 12.79 15.34
C GLU A 411 10.79 14.08 14.96
N TRP A 412 9.49 14.17 15.21
CA TRP A 412 8.65 15.32 14.89
C TRP A 412 8.10 15.97 16.16
N SER A 413 7.90 17.28 16.09
CA SER A 413 7.22 18.09 17.10
C SER A 413 6.07 18.86 16.45
N VAL A 414 5.01 19.12 17.22
CA VAL A 414 3.92 19.99 16.76
C VAL A 414 4.47 21.40 16.60
N GLU A 415 4.36 21.95 15.39
CA GLU A 415 4.65 23.37 15.15
C GLU A 415 3.42 24.21 15.48
N MET A 416 2.28 23.85 14.89
CA MET A 416 1.04 24.58 15.06
C MET A 416 -0.18 23.69 14.96
N GLU A 417 -1.25 24.08 15.66
CA GLU A 417 -2.54 23.42 15.59
C GLU A 417 -3.66 24.47 15.60
N GLN A 418 -4.61 24.32 14.69
CA GLN A 418 -5.79 25.16 14.58
C GLN A 418 -7.04 24.31 14.49
N ASN A 419 -8.10 24.78 15.15
CA ASN A 419 -9.40 24.12 15.18
C ASN A 419 -10.49 25.17 14.91
N SER A 420 -11.42 24.83 14.02
CA SER A 420 -12.53 25.70 13.61
C SER A 420 -13.58 25.93 14.71
N GLU A 421 -13.55 25.20 15.83
CA GLU A 421 -14.35 25.46 17.02
C GLU A 421 -13.82 26.63 17.85
N SER A 422 -12.51 26.65 18.14
CA SER A 422 -11.93 27.62 19.07
C SER A 422 -11.85 29.04 18.50
N GLY A 423 -12.00 29.18 17.17
CA GLY A 423 -11.80 30.43 16.46
C GLY A 423 -10.32 30.77 16.35
N GLY A 424 -9.97 31.57 15.34
CA GLY A 424 -8.61 32.04 15.10
C GLY A 424 -8.56 32.84 13.81
N SER A 425 -7.61 33.77 13.69
CA SER A 425 -7.39 34.45 12.41
C SER A 425 -6.77 33.54 11.37
N GLN A 426 -6.17 32.42 11.78
CA GLN A 426 -5.42 31.44 10.99
C GLN A 426 -6.29 30.42 10.27
N LEU A 427 -7.60 30.67 10.21
CA LEU A 427 -8.55 29.80 9.54
C LEU A 427 -9.68 30.65 8.99
N THR A 428 -10.08 30.37 7.76
CA THR A 428 -11.28 30.96 7.17
C THR A 428 -12.16 29.89 6.52
N VAL A 429 -13.47 30.11 6.54
CA VAL A 429 -14.45 29.24 5.89
C VAL A 429 -15.11 30.02 4.76
N LEU A 430 -14.94 29.54 3.54
CA LEU A 430 -15.54 30.10 2.33
C LEU A 430 -16.85 29.42 2.00
N ARG A 431 -17.76 30.19 1.38
CA ARG A 431 -19.01 29.73 0.78
C ARG A 431 -19.22 30.37 -0.59
N ASN A 432 -20.27 29.92 -1.27
CA ASN A 432 -20.65 30.47 -2.57
C ASN A 432 -20.80 32.00 -2.55
N GLY A 433 -20.20 32.67 -3.54
CA GLY A 433 -20.19 34.13 -3.70
C GLY A 433 -19.11 34.88 -2.93
N ASP A 434 -18.34 34.20 -2.07
CA ASP A 434 -17.20 34.83 -1.38
C ASP A 434 -16.09 35.22 -2.37
N ASN A 435 -15.19 36.10 -1.93
CA ASN A 435 -13.99 36.40 -2.70
C ASN A 435 -13.09 35.18 -2.75
N VAL A 436 -12.51 34.91 -3.92
CA VAL A 436 -11.37 33.99 -4.03
C VAL A 436 -10.22 34.55 -3.17
N PRO A 437 -9.52 33.72 -2.38
CA PRO A 437 -8.31 34.16 -1.68
C PRO A 437 -7.25 34.63 -2.66
N ASP A 438 -6.88 35.91 -2.59
CA ASP A 438 -5.78 36.50 -3.36
C ASP A 438 -4.50 36.44 -2.52
N LEU A 439 -4.01 35.23 -2.30
CA LEU A 439 -2.82 34.93 -1.51
C LEU A 439 -1.87 34.08 -2.35
N ALA A 440 -0.70 34.64 -2.66
CA ALA A 440 0.35 33.91 -3.35
C ALA A 440 1.00 32.91 -2.39
N GLY A 441 1.30 31.71 -2.87
CA GLY A 441 1.98 30.71 -2.06
C GLY A 441 3.41 31.12 -1.72
N TYR A 442 3.87 30.76 -0.52
CA TYR A 442 5.22 31.01 -0.06
C TYR A 442 6.26 30.08 -0.73
N LEU A 443 7.40 30.62 -1.18
CA LEU A 443 8.50 29.84 -1.78
C LEU A 443 8.09 28.87 -2.90
N ASP A 444 7.28 29.35 -3.84
CA ASP A 444 6.77 28.57 -4.99
C ASP A 444 5.83 27.41 -4.62
N GLN A 445 5.25 27.44 -3.41
CA GLN A 445 4.16 26.54 -3.04
C GLN A 445 2.88 26.80 -3.85
N THR A 446 2.07 25.76 -3.99
CA THR A 446 0.74 25.83 -4.59
C THR A 446 -0.11 26.84 -3.83
N SER A 447 -0.59 27.86 -4.53
CA SER A 447 -1.41 28.90 -3.93
C SER A 447 -2.78 28.39 -3.44
N ALA A 448 -3.38 29.06 -2.45
CA ALA A 448 -4.77 28.80 -2.07
C ALA A 448 -5.74 28.91 -3.26
N GLU A 449 -5.52 29.88 -4.17
CA GLU A 449 -6.30 30.05 -5.41
C GLU A 449 -6.21 28.81 -6.32
N GLU A 450 -5.01 28.23 -6.45
CA GLU A 450 -4.78 27.06 -7.29
C GLU A 450 -5.50 25.82 -6.74
N PHE A 451 -5.46 25.58 -5.43
CA PHE A 451 -6.22 24.49 -4.79
C PHE A 451 -7.73 24.61 -5.04
N VAL A 452 -8.26 25.83 -4.96
CA VAL A 452 -9.71 26.07 -5.13
C VAL A 452 -10.11 26.42 -6.56
N SER A 453 -9.21 26.31 -7.54
CA SER A 453 -9.43 26.76 -8.92
C SER A 453 -10.67 26.14 -9.57
N GLY A 454 -10.99 24.88 -9.26
CA GLY A 454 -12.21 24.20 -9.70
C GLY A 454 -13.52 24.78 -9.14
N PHE A 455 -13.42 25.63 -8.11
CA PHE A 455 -14.52 26.31 -7.45
C PHE A 455 -14.53 27.82 -7.75
N ILE A 456 -13.81 28.30 -8.76
CA ILE A 456 -13.84 29.71 -9.16
C ILE A 456 -14.82 29.89 -10.32
N GLY A 457 -15.78 30.79 -10.16
CA GLY A 457 -16.71 31.19 -11.21
C GLY A 457 -16.12 32.18 -12.20
N ASP A 458 -16.77 32.32 -13.36
CA ASP A 458 -16.37 33.26 -14.43
C ASP A 458 -16.36 34.74 -13.96
N ASP A 459 -17.01 35.05 -12.84
CA ASP A 459 -17.06 36.37 -12.21
C ASP A 459 -15.91 36.62 -11.21
N GLY A 460 -14.98 35.68 -11.07
CA GLY A 460 -13.85 35.77 -10.13
C GLY A 460 -14.29 35.60 -8.67
N LYS A 461 -15.42 34.95 -8.42
CA LYS A 461 -15.93 34.61 -7.09
C LYS A 461 -15.90 33.11 -6.87
N MET A 462 -15.95 32.73 -5.61
CA MET A 462 -16.18 31.34 -5.22
C MET A 462 -17.55 30.87 -5.75
N LYS A 463 -17.56 29.81 -6.56
CA LYS A 463 -18.71 29.12 -7.15
C LYS A 463 -18.85 27.74 -6.52
N LEU A 464 -19.40 27.69 -5.30
CA LEU A 464 -19.70 26.46 -4.58
C LEU A 464 -21.17 26.10 -4.73
N ALA A 465 -21.51 24.82 -4.58
CA ALA A 465 -22.89 24.43 -4.39
C ALA A 465 -23.44 24.97 -3.04
N GLU A 466 -24.76 25.13 -2.92
CA GLU A 466 -25.41 25.72 -1.72
C GLU A 466 -25.21 24.90 -0.44
N ASN A 467 -24.79 23.64 -0.57
CA ASN A 467 -24.45 22.70 0.50
C ASN A 467 -22.94 22.55 0.73
N GLN A 468 -22.09 23.38 0.13
CA GLN A 468 -20.64 23.26 0.23
C GLN A 468 -20.02 24.44 0.97
N SER A 469 -18.96 24.13 1.71
CA SER A 469 -18.06 25.11 2.33
C SER A 469 -16.61 24.65 2.18
N ILE A 470 -15.66 25.59 2.13
CA ILE A 470 -14.22 25.28 2.06
C ILE A 470 -13.52 25.87 3.28
N TYR A 471 -12.75 25.06 3.99
CA TYR A 471 -11.91 25.44 5.11
C TYR A 471 -10.50 25.65 4.60
N LEU A 472 -9.94 26.83 4.88
CA LEU A 472 -8.58 27.22 4.56
C LEU A 472 -7.83 27.47 5.86
N PHE A 473 -6.66 26.88 6.00
CA PHE A 473 -5.84 26.96 7.21
C PHE A 473 -4.48 27.60 6.94
N GLU A 474 -4.02 28.33 7.93
CA GLU A 474 -2.64 28.80 8.09
C GLU A 474 -2.06 28.12 9.34
N LEU A 475 -1.07 27.27 9.14
CA LEU A 475 -0.38 26.43 10.12
C LEU A 475 1.14 26.72 10.16
N GLY A 476 1.64 27.71 9.41
CA GLY A 476 3.05 28.11 9.38
C GLY A 476 3.35 29.39 10.17
N THR A 477 2.40 30.32 10.28
CA THR A 477 2.59 31.56 11.03
C THR A 477 1.32 32.09 11.70
N SER A 478 1.47 32.89 12.76
CA SER A 478 0.36 33.61 13.41
C SER A 478 0.30 35.10 13.02
N ASP A 479 1.24 35.56 12.19
CA ASP A 479 1.33 36.96 11.76
C ASP A 479 0.73 37.14 10.35
N PRO A 480 -0.45 37.79 10.21
CA PRO A 480 -1.08 38.05 8.92
C PRO A 480 -0.30 38.96 7.97
N SER A 481 0.79 39.58 8.45
CA SER A 481 1.69 40.37 7.62
C SER A 481 2.91 39.58 7.11
N SER A 482 3.07 38.33 7.55
CA SER A 482 4.09 37.42 7.07
C SER A 482 3.86 37.06 5.61
N ALA A 483 4.93 36.94 4.83
CA ALA A 483 4.85 36.40 3.47
C ALA A 483 4.52 34.89 3.46
N ALA A 484 4.69 34.20 4.59
CA ALA A 484 4.27 32.82 4.77
C ALA A 484 2.79 32.71 5.21
N TRP A 485 2.08 33.82 5.37
CA TRP A 485 0.64 33.79 5.64
C TRP A 485 -0.11 33.72 4.32
N ASP A 486 -0.47 32.51 3.90
CA ASP A 486 -1.10 32.26 2.59
C ASP A 486 -2.34 31.35 2.64
N MET A 487 -2.72 30.85 3.83
CA MET A 487 -3.98 30.13 4.08
C MET A 487 -4.15 28.84 3.25
N GLN A 488 -3.05 28.22 2.82
CA GLN A 488 -3.09 26.99 2.00
C GLN A 488 -2.45 25.78 2.68
N ASP A 489 -2.04 25.92 3.94
CA ASP A 489 -1.37 24.87 4.69
C ASP A 489 -2.26 23.63 4.92
N LEU A 490 -3.59 23.81 4.83
CA LEU A 490 -4.57 22.74 4.68
C LEU A 490 -5.84 23.30 4.02
N VAL A 491 -6.33 22.63 2.98
CA VAL A 491 -7.56 22.99 2.25
C VAL A 491 -8.55 21.84 2.26
N VAL A 492 -9.72 22.04 2.88
CA VAL A 492 -10.76 20.99 3.03
C VAL A 492 -12.11 21.48 2.53
N VAL A 493 -12.68 20.78 1.55
CA VAL A 493 -14.09 20.94 1.15
C VAL A 493 -14.96 20.12 2.09
N VAL A 494 -16.03 20.73 2.58
CA VAL A 494 -17.11 20.06 3.30
C VAL A 494 -18.36 20.11 2.43
N THR A 495 -18.87 18.95 2.05
CA THR A 495 -20.10 18.79 1.27
C THR A 495 -21.19 18.17 2.13
N LEU A 496 -22.31 18.86 2.30
CA LEU A 496 -23.46 18.36 3.07
C LEU A 496 -24.47 17.67 2.16
N VAL A 497 -25.05 16.56 2.58
CA VAL A 497 -26.07 15.81 1.83
C VAL A 497 -27.34 15.76 2.66
N ARG A 498 -28.49 16.12 2.08
CA ARG A 498 -29.76 16.15 2.82
C ARG A 498 -30.20 14.73 3.18
N ALA A 499 -30.61 14.51 4.43
CA ALA A 499 -30.93 13.19 4.98
C ALA A 499 -32.40 12.97 5.39
N ASP A 500 -33.30 13.94 5.17
CA ASP A 500 -34.71 13.79 5.53
C ASP A 500 -35.50 12.96 4.49
N ALA A 501 -36.58 12.30 4.94
CA ALA A 501 -37.39 11.35 4.15
C ALA A 501 -38.10 11.96 2.92
N GLY A 502 -38.00 13.28 2.73
CA GLY A 502 -38.51 13.98 1.54
C GLY A 502 -37.49 14.05 0.41
N CYS A 503 -36.23 13.73 0.69
CA CYS A 503 -35.24 13.56 -0.35
C CYS A 503 -35.28 12.11 -0.83
N GLU A 504 -35.79 11.91 -2.04
CA GLU A 504 -35.52 10.65 -2.73
C GLU A 504 -34.00 10.61 -2.96
N THR A 505 -33.32 9.82 -2.14
CA THR A 505 -32.05 9.22 -2.52
C THR A 505 -32.38 8.33 -3.70
N THR A 506 -32.40 8.92 -4.89
CA THR A 506 -31.96 8.17 -6.04
C THR A 506 -30.54 7.81 -5.67
N ALA A 507 -30.28 6.53 -5.41
CA ALA A 507 -28.92 6.04 -5.53
C ALA A 507 -28.44 6.65 -6.85
N ALA A 508 -27.34 7.43 -6.81
CA ALA A 508 -26.67 7.78 -8.04
C ALA A 508 -26.65 6.49 -8.85
N ALA A 509 -27.08 6.53 -10.12
CA ALA A 509 -26.96 5.35 -10.97
C ALA A 509 -25.53 4.86 -10.74
N ALA A 510 -25.40 3.67 -10.16
CA ALA A 510 -24.08 3.19 -9.82
C ALA A 510 -23.26 3.28 -11.10
N GLY A 511 -22.03 3.76 -10.97
CA GLY A 511 -21.12 3.71 -12.10
C GLY A 511 -21.17 2.32 -12.72
N SER A 512 -20.98 2.25 -14.03
CA SER A 512 -20.74 0.98 -14.68
C SER A 512 -19.28 0.86 -15.09
N ILE A 513 -18.67 -0.30 -14.87
CA ILE A 513 -17.37 -0.62 -15.47
C ILE A 513 -17.64 -1.26 -16.83
N SER A 514 -17.35 -0.51 -17.90
CA SER A 514 -17.29 -1.08 -19.25
C SER A 514 -15.89 -1.63 -19.50
N PHE A 515 -15.73 -2.95 -19.40
CA PHE A 515 -14.44 -3.62 -19.64
C PHE A 515 -14.45 -4.30 -21.00
N SER A 516 -13.64 -3.80 -21.93
CA SER A 516 -13.55 -4.30 -23.29
C SER A 516 -12.13 -4.72 -23.67
N MET A 517 -12.02 -5.88 -24.33
CA MET A 517 -10.77 -6.36 -24.92
C MET A 517 -10.94 -6.65 -26.41
N SER A 518 -10.00 -6.21 -27.23
CA SER A 518 -10.00 -6.45 -28.66
C SER A 518 -8.61 -6.74 -29.21
N GLY A 519 -8.55 -7.21 -30.46
CA GLY A 519 -7.28 -7.50 -31.12
C GLY A 519 -6.47 -8.57 -30.40
N SER A 520 -5.18 -8.32 -30.17
CA SER A 520 -4.24 -9.27 -29.56
C SER A 520 -3.93 -8.95 -28.09
N ALA A 521 -4.83 -8.23 -27.41
CA ALA A 521 -4.65 -7.83 -26.03
C ALA A 521 -4.47 -9.03 -25.08
N GLN A 522 -3.46 -8.97 -24.21
CA GLN A 522 -3.15 -10.03 -23.24
C GLN A 522 -2.96 -9.47 -21.84
N ILE A 523 -3.57 -10.13 -20.86
CA ILE A 523 -3.29 -9.95 -19.44
C ILE A 523 -2.78 -11.28 -18.91
N ASN A 524 -1.49 -11.36 -18.66
CA ASN A 524 -0.80 -12.54 -18.16
C ASN A 524 -0.42 -12.29 -16.71
N TYR A 525 -0.96 -13.07 -15.78
CA TYR A 525 -0.59 -12.97 -14.39
C TYR A 525 0.91 -13.19 -14.21
N SER A 526 1.56 -12.30 -13.45
CA SER A 526 2.98 -12.43 -13.11
C SER A 526 3.20 -12.05 -11.66
N GLY A 527 3.30 -13.06 -10.80
CA GLY A 527 3.58 -12.84 -9.38
C GLY A 527 4.95 -12.21 -9.15
N GLU A 528 5.92 -12.53 -10.00
CA GLU A 528 7.25 -11.92 -9.96
C GLU A 528 7.20 -10.41 -10.24
N ALA A 529 6.45 -9.99 -11.27
CA ALA A 529 6.33 -8.57 -11.60
C ALA A 529 5.65 -7.77 -10.49
N ILE A 530 4.62 -8.33 -9.85
CA ILE A 530 3.92 -7.70 -8.72
C ILE A 530 4.81 -7.65 -7.48
N ALA A 531 5.55 -8.72 -7.18
CA ALA A 531 6.41 -8.73 -5.99
C ALA A 531 7.53 -7.70 -6.03
N LYS A 532 8.02 -7.36 -7.23
CA LYS A 532 9.01 -6.28 -7.41
C LYS A 532 8.45 -4.90 -7.04
N LEU A 533 7.13 -4.71 -7.00
CA LEU A 533 6.52 -3.50 -6.45
C LEU A 533 6.78 -3.33 -4.96
N GLY A 534 7.02 -4.43 -4.23
CA GLY A 534 7.36 -4.37 -2.81
C GLY A 534 8.62 -3.55 -2.52
N ALA A 535 9.51 -3.37 -3.50
CA ALA A 535 10.68 -2.50 -3.35
C ALA A 535 10.33 -0.99 -3.37
N VAL A 536 9.19 -0.63 -3.98
CA VAL A 536 8.73 0.77 -4.13
C VAL A 536 7.60 1.07 -3.15
N LEU A 537 6.77 0.07 -2.84
CA LEU A 537 5.61 0.18 -1.97
C LEU A 537 5.67 -0.92 -0.92
N PRO A 538 6.19 -0.62 0.29
CA PRO A 538 6.22 -1.58 1.39
C PRO A 538 4.84 -2.17 1.72
N SER A 539 3.75 -1.42 1.50
CA SER A 539 2.38 -1.92 1.68
C SER A 539 2.02 -3.09 0.75
N VAL A 540 2.56 -3.14 -0.48
CA VAL A 540 2.41 -4.31 -1.38
C VAL A 540 3.02 -5.56 -0.77
N GLN A 541 4.11 -5.41 0.02
CA GLN A 541 4.73 -6.56 0.69
C GLN A 541 3.80 -7.24 1.70
N MET A 542 2.76 -6.55 2.18
CA MET A 542 1.76 -7.12 3.10
C MET A 542 0.77 -8.05 2.40
N ALA A 543 0.52 -7.88 1.09
CA ALA A 543 -0.47 -8.68 0.37
C ALA A 543 -0.01 -10.14 0.13
N SER A 544 1.29 -10.40 0.00
CA SER A 544 1.81 -11.76 -0.14
C SER A 544 2.08 -12.40 1.21
N LYS A 545 1.25 -13.37 1.60
CA LYS A 545 1.43 -14.14 2.83
C LYS A 545 2.43 -15.28 2.60
N VAL A 546 3.45 -15.37 3.46
CA VAL A 546 4.33 -16.54 3.55
C VAL A 546 3.77 -17.46 4.62
N VAL A 547 3.36 -18.66 4.23
CA VAL A 547 2.84 -19.66 5.16
C VAL A 547 3.89 -20.76 5.35
N ILE A 548 4.31 -20.98 6.59
CA ILE A 548 5.19 -22.11 6.93
C ILE A 548 4.34 -23.38 6.89
N ALA A 549 4.57 -24.23 5.89
CA ALA A 549 3.84 -25.48 5.69
C ALA A 549 4.38 -26.59 6.60
N SER A 550 5.70 -26.66 6.78
CA SER A 550 6.35 -27.61 7.69
C SER A 550 7.78 -27.22 7.98
N GLN A 551 8.27 -27.53 9.19
CA GLN A 551 9.68 -27.36 9.57
C GLN A 551 10.26 -28.70 10.02
N LYS A 552 11.48 -29.00 9.57
CA LYS A 552 12.27 -30.18 9.96
C LYS A 552 13.63 -29.73 10.44
N GLU A 553 14.06 -30.30 11.55
CA GLU A 553 15.40 -30.08 12.11
C GLU A 553 16.21 -31.35 11.97
N LYS A 554 17.48 -31.18 11.57
CA LYS A 554 18.44 -32.27 11.52
C LYS A 554 19.69 -31.84 12.28
N ALA A 555 19.85 -32.35 13.49
CA ALA A 555 21.14 -32.33 14.16
C ALA A 555 22.11 -33.24 13.37
N SER A 556 23.37 -32.83 13.21
CA SER A 556 24.37 -33.75 12.65
C SER A 556 24.44 -34.98 13.54
N SER A 557 24.15 -36.16 12.98
CA SER A 557 24.51 -37.40 13.65
C SER A 557 26.03 -37.46 13.75
N GLU A 558 26.55 -37.73 14.95
CA GLU A 558 27.96 -38.11 15.16
C GLU A 558 28.45 -39.13 14.12
#